data_AF-A0A6B0VJ19-F1
#
_entry.id   AF-A0A6B0VJ19-F1
#
_cell.length_a   1.000
_cell.length_b   1.000
_cell.length_c   1.000
_cell.angle_alpha   90.00
_cell.angle_beta   90.00
_cell.angle_gamma   90.00
#
_symmetry.space_group_name_H-M   'P 1'
#
loop_
_entity.id
_entity.type
_entity.pdbx_description
1 polymer ?
#
loop_
_entity_poly.entity_id
_entity_poly.type
_entity_poly.pdbx_seq_one_letter_code
_entity_poly.pdbx_strand_id
1 'polypeptide(L)'
;MPGDKPELAFDGGSPRTRKQILYQLNNRLKMEPGVEYTRFDPSRITPDTVIASINPTEFLGEAYPSPIATLEVWWSPREVGKDHFTIQWYEEPDREAAIDAADVNDPTLPEEYTLSCGWHQDEHFNELGEAHFQEEYPDECPERYGVTFDDVTPRWILSECLRNLPNRLTVFRDSLDASP
;
A
#
# COMPACT_ATOMS: atom_id res chain seq x y z
N MET A 1 11.34 -42.48 -9.92
CA MET A 1 11.17 -41.52 -8.80
C MET A 1 10.37 -40.36 -9.34
N PRO A 2 9.07 -40.22 -9.01
CA PRO A 2 8.33 -39.02 -9.38
C PRO A 2 8.83 -37.88 -8.48
N GLY A 3 9.30 -36.80 -9.09
CA GLY A 3 9.60 -35.58 -8.35
C GLY A 3 8.30 -34.98 -7.85
N ASP A 4 8.20 -34.76 -6.55
CA ASP A 4 7.15 -33.94 -5.96
C ASP A 4 7.20 -32.56 -6.65
N LYS A 5 6.20 -32.30 -7.49
CA LYS A 5 5.89 -30.93 -7.87
C LYS A 5 5.43 -30.23 -6.59
N PRO A 6 5.98 -29.06 -6.22
CA PRO A 6 5.37 -28.29 -5.16
C PRO A 6 3.92 -28.03 -5.55
N GLU A 7 3.03 -28.38 -4.65
CA GLU A 7 1.60 -28.11 -4.70
C GLU A 7 1.44 -26.58 -4.74
N LEU A 8 1.46 -26.00 -5.95
CA LEU A 8 1.09 -24.62 -6.17
C LEU A 8 -0.40 -24.53 -5.83
N ALA A 9 -0.69 -24.13 -4.60
CA ALA A 9 -2.01 -23.89 -4.08
C ALA A 9 -2.64 -22.69 -4.80
N PHE A 10 -3.10 -22.89 -6.03
CA PHE A 10 -3.95 -21.94 -6.75
C PHE A 10 -4.97 -22.74 -7.57
N ASP A 11 -6.14 -22.95 -6.97
CA ASP A 11 -7.27 -23.65 -7.56
C ASP A 11 -7.82 -22.89 -8.80
N GLY A 12 -7.84 -23.58 -9.96
CA GLY A 12 -9.00 -23.49 -10.85
C GLY A 12 -8.93 -22.75 -12.19
N GLY A 13 -7.79 -22.26 -12.69
CA GLY A 13 -7.68 -21.87 -14.11
C GLY A 13 -6.72 -20.72 -14.43
N SER A 14 -5.59 -21.07 -15.07
CA SER A 14 -4.47 -20.19 -15.47
C SER A 14 -3.78 -19.45 -14.31
N PRO A 15 -2.43 -19.36 -14.30
CA PRO A 15 -1.73 -18.47 -13.37
C PRO A 15 -2.30 -17.05 -13.51
N ARG A 16 -2.70 -16.41 -12.40
CA ARG A 16 -3.12 -15.01 -12.47
C ARG A 16 -1.91 -14.17 -12.83
N THR A 17 -2.04 -13.34 -13.85
CA THR A 17 -1.00 -12.36 -14.18
C THR A 17 -1.04 -11.23 -13.14
N ARG A 18 0.10 -10.56 -12.91
CA ARG A 18 0.17 -9.32 -12.12
C ARG A 18 -0.99 -8.38 -12.42
N LYS A 19 -1.28 -8.18 -13.71
CA LYS A 19 -2.41 -7.39 -14.19
C LYS A 19 -3.76 -7.82 -13.59
N GLN A 20 -4.08 -9.11 -13.57
CA GLN A 20 -5.35 -9.57 -13.00
C GLN A 20 -5.43 -9.31 -11.50
N ILE A 21 -4.33 -9.50 -10.77
CA ILE A 21 -4.24 -9.19 -9.34
C ILE A 21 -4.52 -7.70 -9.13
N LEU A 22 -3.77 -6.82 -9.79
CA LEU A 22 -3.93 -5.36 -9.65
C LEU A 22 -5.34 -4.88 -10.01
N TYR A 23 -6.01 -5.48 -10.99
CA TYR A 23 -7.41 -5.15 -11.28
C TYR A 23 -8.37 -5.56 -10.16
N GLN A 24 -8.13 -6.69 -9.49
CA GLN A 24 -8.91 -7.10 -8.33
C GLN A 24 -8.66 -6.18 -7.13
N LEU A 25 -7.40 -5.81 -6.89
CA LEU A 25 -7.02 -4.87 -5.84
C LEU A 25 -7.64 -3.49 -6.08
N ASN A 26 -7.56 -2.98 -7.31
CA ASN A 26 -8.21 -1.71 -7.68
C ASN A 26 -9.73 -1.74 -7.44
N ASN A 27 -10.41 -2.81 -7.88
CA ASN A 27 -11.85 -2.94 -7.64
C ASN A 27 -12.20 -3.01 -6.14
N ARG A 28 -11.29 -3.56 -5.32
CA ARG A 28 -11.44 -3.59 -3.86
C ARG A 28 -11.26 -2.21 -3.23
N LEU A 29 -10.26 -1.46 -3.66
CA LEU A 29 -9.99 -0.09 -3.19
C LEU A 29 -11.16 0.85 -3.46
N LYS A 30 -11.75 0.78 -4.66
CA LYS A 30 -12.92 1.59 -5.03
C LYS A 30 -14.16 1.40 -4.16
N MET A 31 -14.18 0.38 -3.30
CA MET A 31 -15.28 0.13 -2.36
C MET A 31 -15.03 0.77 -0.99
N GLU A 32 -13.85 1.33 -0.73
CA GLU A 32 -13.55 2.00 0.53
C GLU A 32 -14.13 3.42 0.57
N PRO A 33 -14.65 3.87 1.72
CA PRO A 33 -15.01 5.27 1.92
C PRO A 33 -13.77 6.16 1.75
N GLY A 34 -13.94 7.39 1.27
CA GLY A 34 -12.84 8.33 1.05
C GLY A 34 -11.92 8.01 -0.14
N VAL A 35 -12.03 6.86 -0.81
CA VAL A 35 -11.29 6.64 -2.07
C VAL A 35 -11.95 7.43 -3.19
N GLU A 36 -11.35 8.55 -3.56
CA GLU A 36 -11.89 9.49 -4.55
C GLU A 36 -11.50 9.10 -5.99
N TYR A 37 -10.27 8.63 -6.18
CA TYR A 37 -9.73 8.30 -7.49
C TYR A 37 -8.77 7.11 -7.41
N THR A 38 -8.71 6.33 -8.49
CA THR A 38 -7.73 5.26 -8.65
C THR A 38 -7.20 5.23 -10.08
N ARG A 39 -5.90 4.98 -10.24
CA ARG A 39 -5.28 4.71 -11.54
C ARG A 39 -4.35 3.51 -11.47
N PHE A 40 -3.98 3.02 -12.65
CA PHE A 40 -2.91 2.04 -12.80
C PHE A 40 -1.68 2.75 -13.33
N ASP A 41 -0.53 2.44 -12.75
CA ASP A 41 0.76 2.97 -13.14
C ASP A 41 1.65 1.86 -13.74
N PRO A 42 2.43 2.13 -14.81
CA PRO A 42 2.41 3.36 -15.61
C PRO A 42 1.16 3.45 -16.50
N SER A 43 0.44 2.34 -16.71
CA SER A 43 -0.81 2.36 -17.48
C SER A 43 -1.70 1.15 -17.22
N ARG A 44 -2.96 1.23 -17.65
CA ARG A 44 -3.92 0.09 -17.67
C ARG A 44 -3.48 -1.08 -18.55
N ILE A 45 -2.62 -0.83 -19.55
CA ILE A 45 -2.21 -1.85 -20.51
C ILE A 45 -1.20 -2.77 -19.84
N THR A 46 -0.20 -2.19 -19.19
CA THR A 46 0.91 -2.86 -18.49
C THR A 46 1.01 -2.35 -17.06
N PRO A 47 0.01 -2.64 -16.20
CA PRO A 47 0.00 -2.12 -14.85
C PRO A 47 1.04 -2.84 -13.99
N ASP A 48 1.75 -2.06 -13.18
CA ASP A 48 2.66 -2.53 -12.14
C ASP A 48 2.16 -2.15 -10.74
N THR A 49 1.56 -0.96 -10.62
CA THR A 49 1.04 -0.41 -9.37
C THR A 49 -0.40 0.05 -9.56
N VAL A 50 -1.20 0.00 -8.49
CA VAL A 50 -2.45 0.74 -8.37
C VAL A 50 -2.21 1.90 -7.43
N ILE A 51 -2.53 3.12 -7.85
CA ILE A 51 -2.42 4.32 -7.03
C ILE A 51 -3.83 4.83 -6.75
N ALA A 52 -4.14 5.10 -5.49
CA ALA A 52 -5.41 5.65 -5.04
C ALA A 52 -5.21 7.00 -4.34
N SER A 53 -6.03 7.98 -4.72
CA SER A 53 -6.20 9.24 -4.00
C SER A 53 -7.28 9.06 -2.95
N ILE A 54 -6.99 9.44 -1.72
CA ILE A 54 -7.83 9.19 -0.56
C ILE A 54 -8.07 10.50 0.19
N ASN A 55 -9.32 10.79 0.49
CA ASN A 55 -9.73 11.74 1.51
C ASN A 55 -9.61 11.08 2.88
N PRO A 56 -8.61 11.42 3.71
CA PRO A 56 -8.36 10.69 4.95
C PRO A 56 -9.49 10.88 5.97
N THR A 57 -10.15 12.03 5.98
CA THR A 57 -11.27 12.29 6.91
C THR A 57 -12.44 11.33 6.64
N GLU A 58 -12.78 11.11 5.38
CA GLU A 58 -13.82 10.14 5.00
C GLU A 58 -13.37 8.68 5.19
N PHE A 59 -12.12 8.38 4.86
CA PHE A 59 -11.56 7.02 4.97
C PHE A 59 -11.47 6.55 6.44
N LEU A 60 -11.05 7.44 7.34
CA LEU A 60 -10.89 7.15 8.76
C LEU A 60 -12.18 7.36 9.56
N GLY A 61 -13.10 8.17 9.05
CA GLY A 61 -14.37 8.50 9.71
C GLY A 61 -14.24 9.53 10.83
N GLU A 62 -13.10 10.22 10.93
CA GLU A 62 -12.82 11.27 11.90
C GLU A 62 -11.93 12.37 11.28
N ALA A 63 -11.84 13.53 11.95
CA ALA A 63 -11.03 14.62 11.45
C ALA A 63 -9.55 14.21 11.38
N TYR A 64 -8.92 14.43 10.22
CA TYR A 64 -7.52 14.06 9.99
C TYR A 64 -6.68 15.26 9.54
N PRO A 65 -5.39 15.36 9.95
CA PRO A 65 -4.57 16.55 9.66
C PRO A 65 -4.22 16.76 8.18
N SER A 66 -4.04 15.68 7.41
CA SER A 66 -3.77 15.78 5.97
C SER A 66 -5.10 15.75 5.19
N PRO A 67 -5.34 16.71 4.27
CA PRO A 67 -6.56 16.74 3.48
C PRO A 67 -6.60 15.68 2.37
N ILE A 68 -5.44 15.20 1.94
CA ILE A 68 -5.30 14.22 0.86
C ILE A 68 -4.13 13.28 1.14
N ALA A 69 -4.37 11.99 0.92
CA ALA A 69 -3.35 10.97 0.98
C ALA A 69 -3.34 10.11 -0.28
N THR A 70 -2.19 9.53 -0.55
CA THR A 70 -1.99 8.58 -1.63
C THR A 70 -1.76 7.19 -1.03
N LEU A 71 -2.47 6.19 -1.55
CA LEU A 71 -2.19 4.78 -1.27
C LEU A 71 -1.69 4.11 -2.55
N GLU A 72 -0.46 3.60 -2.50
CA GLU A 72 0.16 2.83 -3.56
C GLU A 72 0.11 1.34 -3.23
N VAL A 73 -0.29 0.54 -4.22
CA VAL A 73 -0.38 -0.91 -4.10
C VAL A 73 0.36 -1.55 -5.27
N TRP A 74 1.57 -2.02 -4.98
CA TRP A 74 2.40 -2.77 -5.91
C TRP A 74 2.35 -4.26 -5.58
N TRP A 75 2.35 -5.11 -6.62
CA TRP A 75 2.30 -6.57 -6.42
C TRP A 75 3.10 -7.30 -7.50
N SER A 76 3.95 -8.24 -7.10
CA SER A 76 4.67 -9.13 -8.00
C SER A 76 4.44 -10.59 -7.64
N PRO A 77 3.57 -11.30 -8.40
CA PRO A 77 3.38 -12.72 -8.18
C PRO A 77 4.65 -13.51 -8.49
N ARG A 78 4.92 -14.57 -7.72
CA ARG A 78 6.12 -15.41 -7.86
C ARG A 78 5.74 -16.83 -8.26
N GLU A 79 6.54 -17.43 -9.15
CA GLU A 79 6.34 -18.84 -9.54
C GLU A 79 6.69 -19.81 -8.42
N VAL A 80 7.64 -19.42 -7.57
CA VAL A 80 8.11 -20.19 -6.41
C VAL A 80 8.24 -19.23 -5.24
N GLY A 81 7.75 -19.66 -4.08
CA GLY A 81 7.72 -18.85 -2.86
C GLY A 81 6.48 -17.99 -2.75
N LYS A 82 6.54 -17.00 -1.85
CA LYS A 82 5.47 -16.03 -1.64
C LYS A 82 5.58 -14.90 -2.66
N ASP A 83 4.46 -14.25 -2.94
CA ASP A 83 4.44 -13.04 -3.75
C ASP A 83 5.20 -11.91 -3.06
N HIS A 84 5.74 -10.97 -3.81
CA HIS A 84 6.25 -9.72 -3.23
C HIS A 84 5.18 -8.63 -3.36
N PHE A 85 5.06 -7.76 -2.37
CA PHE A 85 4.15 -6.63 -2.44
C PHE A 85 4.60 -5.46 -1.58
N THR A 86 4.08 -4.28 -1.94
CA THR A 86 4.14 -3.08 -1.12
C THR A 86 2.75 -2.43 -1.13
N ILE A 87 2.26 -2.09 0.05
CA ILE A 87 1.04 -1.30 0.25
C ILE A 87 1.45 -0.09 1.08
N GLN A 88 1.66 1.05 0.43
CA GLN A 88 2.25 2.24 1.04
C GLN A 88 1.26 3.39 1.07
N TRP A 89 1.10 3.99 2.24
CA TRP A 89 0.39 5.22 2.48
C TRP A 89 1.37 6.39 2.52
N TYR A 90 1.02 7.45 1.81
CA TYR A 90 1.74 8.72 1.80
C TYR A 90 0.77 9.83 2.12
N GLU A 91 1.13 10.67 3.09
CA GLU A 91 0.45 11.93 3.29
C GLU A 91 1.05 12.98 2.39
N GLU A 92 0.19 13.59 1.56
CA GLU A 92 0.65 14.77 0.83
C GLU A 92 0.60 15.98 1.76
N PRO A 93 1.58 16.89 1.65
CA PRO A 93 1.49 18.20 2.27
C PRO A 93 0.26 18.94 1.73
N ASP A 94 -0.33 19.81 2.53
CA ASP A 94 -1.48 20.62 2.11
C ASP A 94 -1.11 21.50 0.91
N ARG A 95 -1.62 21.13 -0.27
CA ARG A 95 -1.25 21.72 -1.56
C ARG A 95 -1.98 23.04 -1.86
N GLU A 96 -2.89 23.56 -1.04
CA GLU A 96 -3.35 24.96 -1.24
C GLU A 96 -2.19 25.98 -1.11
N ALA A 97 -1.10 25.62 -0.43
CA ALA A 97 0.17 26.37 -0.42
C ALA A 97 1.10 26.08 -1.62
N ALA A 98 0.86 25.01 -2.40
CA ALA A 98 1.74 24.52 -3.47
C ALA A 98 1.23 24.80 -4.90
N ILE A 99 0.04 25.39 -5.04
CA ILE A 99 -0.67 25.63 -6.32
C ILE A 99 0.06 26.60 -7.30
N ASP A 100 1.07 27.35 -6.87
CA ASP A 100 1.79 28.29 -7.76
C ASP A 100 2.87 27.65 -8.64
N ALA A 101 3.15 26.35 -8.51
CA ALA A 101 4.16 25.66 -9.30
C ALA A 101 3.65 24.37 -9.95
N ALA A 102 3.52 24.45 -11.29
CA ALA A 102 3.61 23.35 -12.25
C ALA A 102 2.36 22.48 -12.53
N ASP A 103 2.42 21.89 -13.71
CA ASP A 103 1.40 21.20 -14.50
C ASP A 103 0.56 20.17 -13.72
N VAL A 104 -0.76 20.37 -13.70
CA VAL A 104 -1.76 19.70 -12.85
C VAL A 104 -2.09 18.25 -13.30
N ASN A 105 -1.28 17.65 -14.17
CA ASN A 105 -1.65 16.42 -14.88
C ASN A 105 -0.71 15.21 -14.69
N ASP A 106 0.26 15.27 -13.78
CA ASP A 106 0.98 14.08 -13.32
C ASP A 106 1.19 14.07 -11.79
N PRO A 107 0.24 13.48 -11.03
CA PRO A 107 0.29 13.45 -9.57
C PRO A 107 0.86 12.10 -9.07
N THR A 108 1.90 11.57 -9.70
CA THR A 108 2.33 10.20 -9.38
C THR A 108 3.02 9.99 -8.06
N LEU A 109 3.70 10.99 -7.50
CA LEU A 109 4.24 10.92 -6.14
C LEU A 109 4.34 12.34 -5.58
N PRO A 110 4.10 12.56 -4.28
CA PRO A 110 4.70 13.72 -3.64
C PRO A 110 6.24 13.56 -3.63
N GLU A 111 6.98 14.50 -4.23
CA GLU A 111 8.43 14.63 -4.00
C GLU A 111 8.72 14.93 -2.50
N GLU A 112 7.71 15.43 -1.77
CA GLU A 112 7.71 15.78 -0.36
C GLU A 112 6.46 15.21 0.32
N TYR A 113 6.60 14.23 1.21
CA TYR A 113 5.51 13.71 2.06
C TYR A 113 5.69 14.17 3.50
N THR A 114 4.61 14.37 4.25
CA THR A 114 4.72 14.66 5.70
C THR A 114 4.87 13.40 6.53
N LEU A 115 4.34 12.29 6.02
CA LEU A 115 4.35 10.99 6.68
C LEU A 115 4.22 9.89 5.62
N SER A 116 4.99 8.81 5.77
CA SER A 116 4.93 7.63 4.91
C SER A 116 4.91 6.37 5.79
N CYS A 117 4.00 5.44 5.53
CA CYS A 117 4.01 4.14 6.20
C CYS A 117 3.35 3.05 5.36
N GLY A 118 3.67 1.78 5.59
CA GLY A 118 3.07 0.72 4.79
C GLY A 118 3.56 -0.68 5.08
N TRP A 119 2.95 -1.63 4.40
CA TRP A 119 3.27 -3.05 4.51
C TRP A 119 4.12 -3.51 3.34
N HIS A 120 5.14 -4.29 3.65
CA HIS A 120 6.11 -4.81 2.70
C HIS A 120 6.26 -6.31 2.91
N GLN A 121 6.31 -7.04 1.80
CA GLN A 121 6.74 -8.44 1.75
C GLN A 121 7.75 -8.54 0.62
N ASP A 122 9.02 -8.63 0.99
CA ASP A 122 10.15 -8.73 0.07
C ASP A 122 11.24 -9.64 0.68
N GLU A 123 12.42 -9.67 0.07
CA GLU A 123 13.56 -10.47 0.57
C GLU A 123 14.40 -9.70 1.60
N HIS A 124 13.99 -8.49 1.99
CA HIS A 124 14.67 -7.67 2.98
C HIS A 124 14.04 -7.88 4.36
N PHE A 125 14.84 -7.63 5.40
CA PHE A 125 14.39 -7.69 6.80
C PHE A 125 13.73 -9.02 7.20
N ASN A 126 14.18 -10.14 6.62
CA ASN A 126 13.66 -11.49 6.90
C ASN A 126 13.73 -11.85 8.40
N GLU A 127 14.58 -11.18 9.18
CA GLU A 127 14.64 -11.29 10.64
C GLU A 127 13.33 -10.85 11.34
N LEU A 128 12.49 -10.05 10.68
CA LEU A 128 11.19 -9.59 11.18
C LEU A 128 10.03 -10.53 10.80
N GLY A 129 10.28 -11.55 9.99
CA GLY A 129 9.25 -12.49 9.51
C GLY A 129 9.02 -12.39 8.00
N GLU A 130 7.89 -12.93 7.54
CA GLU A 130 7.55 -12.96 6.11
C GLU A 130 7.19 -11.58 5.56
N ALA A 131 6.61 -10.70 6.40
CA ALA A 131 6.24 -9.35 6.03
C ALA A 131 6.54 -8.40 7.19
N HIS A 132 6.64 -7.10 6.89
CA HIS A 132 6.83 -6.07 7.89
C HIS A 132 6.00 -4.82 7.59
N PHE A 133 5.69 -4.08 8.64
CA PHE A 133 5.20 -2.70 8.55
C PHE A 133 6.39 -1.76 8.70
N GLN A 134 6.49 -0.77 7.82
CA GLN A 134 7.54 0.23 7.81
C GLN A 134 6.94 1.61 8.02
N GLU A 135 7.56 2.39 8.89
CA GLU A 135 7.22 3.77 9.22
C GLU A 135 8.40 4.66 8.79
N GLU A 136 8.12 5.66 7.96
CA GLU A 136 9.11 6.52 7.31
C GLU A 136 8.79 8.00 7.53
N TYR A 137 9.85 8.75 7.86
CA TYR A 137 9.84 10.20 7.92
C TYR A 137 10.88 10.76 6.95
N PRO A 138 10.69 11.99 6.43
CA PRO A 138 11.65 12.61 5.50
C PRO A 138 13.10 12.66 6.02
N ASP A 139 13.30 12.75 7.35
CA ASP A 139 14.60 13.00 7.96
C ASP A 139 15.08 11.92 8.95
N GLU A 140 14.32 10.82 9.13
CA GLU A 140 14.64 9.82 10.16
C GLU A 140 14.89 8.41 9.60
N CYS A 141 15.53 7.58 10.42
CA CYS A 141 15.72 6.17 10.09
C CYS A 141 14.37 5.45 10.23
N PRO A 142 13.91 4.73 9.20
CA PRO A 142 12.62 4.06 9.25
C PRO A 142 12.55 3.00 10.34
N GLU A 143 11.45 3.01 11.09
CA GLU A 143 11.10 1.97 12.05
C GLU A 143 10.38 0.82 11.35
N ARG A 144 10.61 -0.41 11.83
CA ARG A 144 10.08 -1.63 11.20
C ARG A 144 9.57 -2.64 12.22
N TYR A 145 8.45 -3.24 11.89
CA TYR A 145 7.74 -4.17 12.75
C TYR A 145 7.32 -5.41 11.98
N GLY A 146 7.62 -6.61 12.50
CA GLY A 146 7.15 -7.86 11.89
C GLY A 146 5.62 -7.95 11.84
N VAL A 147 5.09 -8.47 10.74
CA VAL A 147 3.65 -8.67 10.51
C VAL A 147 3.42 -10.07 9.93
N THR A 148 2.30 -10.68 10.32
CA THR A 148 1.80 -11.95 9.76
C THR A 148 0.38 -11.77 9.26
N PHE A 149 0.08 -12.39 8.12
CA PHE A 149 -1.26 -12.40 7.51
C PHE A 149 -1.88 -13.78 7.67
N ASP A 150 -3.18 -13.87 7.95
CA ASP A 150 -3.89 -15.16 8.09
C ASP A 150 -4.16 -15.86 6.74
N ASP A 151 -4.11 -15.11 5.64
CA ASP A 151 -4.29 -15.62 4.27
C ASP A 151 -3.21 -15.03 3.35
N VAL A 152 -2.89 -15.75 2.28
CA VAL A 152 -1.91 -15.36 1.26
C VAL A 152 -2.55 -14.70 0.03
N THR A 153 -3.87 -14.59 -0.01
CA THR A 153 -4.61 -14.06 -1.14
C THR A 153 -4.48 -12.54 -1.20
N PRO A 154 -4.08 -11.94 -2.34
CA PRO A 154 -3.81 -10.50 -2.44
C PRO A 154 -4.97 -9.60 -1.98
N ARG A 155 -6.21 -9.96 -2.37
CA ARG A 155 -7.40 -9.22 -1.97
C ARG A 155 -7.66 -9.28 -0.46
N TRP A 156 -7.34 -10.40 0.17
CA TRP A 156 -7.51 -10.57 1.61
C TRP A 156 -6.45 -9.75 2.35
N ILE A 157 -5.18 -9.87 1.97
CA ILE A 157 -4.06 -9.08 2.50
C ILE A 157 -4.39 -7.59 2.43
N LEU A 158 -4.77 -7.08 1.25
CA LEU A 158 -5.17 -5.68 1.09
C LEU A 158 -6.34 -5.31 2.02
N SER A 159 -7.34 -6.18 2.16
CA SER A 159 -8.48 -5.91 3.05
C SER A 159 -8.08 -5.88 4.52
N GLU A 160 -7.08 -6.66 4.91
CA GLU A 160 -6.52 -6.60 6.26
C GLU A 160 -5.69 -5.32 6.47
N CYS A 161 -4.83 -4.95 5.52
CA CYS A 161 -4.07 -3.70 5.59
C CYS A 161 -5.00 -2.50 5.73
N LEU A 162 -6.03 -2.37 4.87
CA LEU A 162 -6.98 -1.26 4.92
C LEU A 162 -7.75 -1.19 6.24
N ARG A 163 -8.09 -2.35 6.84
CA ARG A 163 -8.77 -2.40 8.14
C ARG A 163 -7.86 -1.96 9.30
N ASN A 164 -6.57 -2.25 9.20
CA ASN A 164 -5.60 -1.93 10.25
C ASN A 164 -4.96 -0.55 10.09
N LEU A 165 -5.01 0.04 8.88
CA LEU A 165 -4.40 1.32 8.57
C LEU A 165 -4.84 2.46 9.50
N PRO A 166 -6.14 2.63 9.84
CA PRO A 166 -6.55 3.69 10.77
C PRO A 166 -5.81 3.63 12.11
N ASN A 167 -5.78 2.44 12.74
CA ASN A 167 -5.09 2.26 14.01
C ASN A 167 -3.57 2.48 13.88
N ARG A 168 -2.96 2.03 12.79
CA ARG A 168 -1.54 2.29 12.53
C ARG A 168 -1.24 3.78 12.41
N LEU A 169 -2.07 4.53 11.69
CA LEU A 169 -1.92 5.98 11.55
C LEU A 169 -2.12 6.71 12.87
N THR A 170 -3.09 6.31 13.70
CA THR A 170 -3.28 6.87 15.05
C THR A 170 -2.03 6.68 15.90
N VAL A 171 -1.54 5.44 16.02
CA VAL A 171 -0.34 5.14 16.83
C VAL A 171 0.88 5.89 16.32
N PHE A 172 1.06 5.93 15.00
CA PHE A 172 2.20 6.58 14.36
C PHE A 172 2.17 8.11 14.50
N ARG A 173 0.98 8.72 14.60
CA ARG A 173 0.84 10.15 14.89
C ARG A 173 0.98 10.47 16.38
N ASP A 174 0.47 9.61 17.26
CA ASP A 174 0.64 9.79 18.70
C ASP A 174 2.12 9.75 19.11
N SER A 175 2.94 8.94 18.43
CA SER A 175 4.39 8.91 18.66
C SER A 175 5.09 10.18 18.18
N LEU A 176 4.58 10.83 17.14
CA LEU A 176 5.08 12.13 16.66
C LEU A 176 4.81 13.24 17.68
N ASP A 177 3.58 13.34 18.18
CA ASP A 177 3.20 14.38 19.16
C ASP A 177 3.90 14.19 20.52
N ALA A 178 4.37 12.98 20.81
CA ALA A 178 5.12 12.66 22.02
C ALA A 178 6.63 12.96 21.92
N SER A 179 7.15 13.25 20.72
CA SER A 179 8.55 13.61 20.49
C SER A 179 8.77 15.11 20.78
N PRO A 180 9.71 15.48 21.67
CA PRO A 180 9.89 16.85 22.17
C PRO A 180 10.51 17.85 21.19
#